data_AF-A0A6S7JF48-F1
#
_entry.id   AF-A0A6S7JF48-F1
#
_cell.length_a   1.000
_cell.length_b   1.000
_cell.length_c   1.000
_cell.angle_alpha   90.00
_cell.angle_beta   90.00
_cell.angle_gamma   90.00
#
_symmetry.space_group_name_H-M   'P 1'
#
loop_
_entity.id
_entity.type
_entity.pdbx_description
1 polymer ?
#
loop_
_entity_poly.entity_id
_entity_poly.type
_entity_poly.pdbx_seq_one_letter_code
_entity_poly.pdbx_strand_id
1 'polypeptide(L)'
;MSRRLRSTLPVATTKLDPSLINSSTFRSSRENEQERQQKYFNRNAKNLPSLAIGETVRFKKDPDSKWTLATVVEKLSTPRSYLLQAENGSRYRRNRIHIRKTNERPLQTDSPDQVENLMPTTITETQPKVPSTSTPTNPSTTQATKKTSRYGRVINPNPIYKT
;
A
#
# COMPACT_ATOMS: atom_id res chain seq x y z
N MET A 1 -14.67 -23.73 27.00
CA MET A 1 -16.04 -23.87 27.55
C MET A 1 -16.55 -25.27 27.23
N SER A 2 -16.43 -26.17 28.20
CA SER A 2 -16.88 -27.56 28.20
C SER A 2 -18.34 -27.64 28.70
N ARG A 3 -19.28 -27.00 28.00
CA ARG A 3 -20.63 -26.85 28.55
C ARG A 3 -21.53 -28.04 28.21
N ARG A 4 -22.03 -28.69 29.26
CA ARG A 4 -23.07 -29.72 29.27
C ARG A 4 -24.08 -29.30 30.37
N LEU A 5 -25.25 -29.92 30.55
CA LEU A 5 -26.38 -30.04 29.63
C LEU A 5 -27.48 -29.15 30.23
N ARG A 6 -28.36 -28.53 29.44
CA ARG A 6 -29.56 -27.86 29.98
C ARG A 6 -30.78 -28.76 29.78
N SER A 7 -31.21 -29.45 30.84
CA SER A 7 -32.38 -30.33 30.84
C SER A 7 -33.13 -30.27 32.16
N THR A 8 -34.43 -30.55 32.11
CA THR A 8 -35.33 -30.74 33.26
C THR A 8 -35.51 -32.22 33.65
N LEU A 9 -34.92 -33.14 32.87
CA LEU A 9 -34.95 -34.59 33.09
C LEU A 9 -33.57 -35.11 33.49
N PRO A 10 -33.49 -36.25 34.20
CA PRO A 10 -32.23 -36.84 34.64
C PRO A 10 -31.34 -37.22 33.45
N VAL A 11 -30.07 -36.82 33.55
CA VAL A 11 -29.03 -37.02 32.53
C VAL A 11 -28.03 -38.08 33.00
N ALA A 12 -27.58 -38.91 32.07
CA ALA A 12 -26.52 -39.89 32.32
C ALA A 12 -25.25 -39.22 32.88
N THR A 13 -24.66 -39.79 33.92
CA THR A 13 -23.52 -39.23 34.67
C THR A 13 -22.30 -38.97 33.80
N THR A 14 -22.05 -39.83 32.81
CA THR A 14 -20.97 -39.70 31.82
C THR A 14 -21.08 -38.43 30.95
N LYS A 15 -22.27 -37.82 30.90
CA LYS A 15 -22.54 -36.54 30.23
C LYS A 15 -22.48 -35.33 31.17
N LEU A 16 -22.06 -35.51 32.42
CA LEU A 16 -21.81 -34.41 33.35
C LEU A 16 -20.33 -34.01 33.37
N ASP A 17 -19.45 -34.91 32.93
CA ASP A 17 -18.01 -34.64 32.94
C ASP A 17 -17.61 -33.55 31.93
N PRO A 18 -16.73 -32.61 32.25
CA PRO A 18 -16.28 -31.61 31.30
C PRO A 18 -15.37 -32.24 30.25
N SER A 19 -15.65 -31.97 28.96
CA SER A 19 -14.70 -32.26 27.89
C SER A 19 -13.59 -31.20 27.89
N LEU A 20 -12.41 -31.57 28.41
CA LEU A 20 -11.23 -30.71 28.47
C LEU A 20 -10.35 -30.96 27.25
N ILE A 21 -9.98 -29.88 26.55
CA ILE A 21 -8.98 -29.94 25.50
C ILE A 21 -7.60 -29.95 26.15
N ASN A 22 -6.76 -30.92 25.78
CA ASN A 22 -5.37 -30.96 26.20
C ASN A 22 -4.64 -29.68 25.74
N SER A 23 -4.14 -28.90 26.70
CA SER A 23 -3.58 -27.57 26.44
C SER A 23 -2.30 -27.62 25.59
N SER A 24 -1.47 -28.63 25.82
CA SER A 24 -0.22 -28.85 25.07
C SER A 24 -0.49 -29.14 23.59
N THR A 25 -1.37 -30.10 23.30
CA THR A 25 -1.70 -30.48 21.92
C THR A 25 -2.38 -29.34 21.17
N PHE A 26 -3.26 -28.59 21.84
CA PHE A 26 -3.92 -27.42 21.27
C PHE A 26 -2.94 -26.29 20.93
N ARG A 27 -1.95 -26.02 21.81
CA ARG A 27 -0.90 -25.03 21.55
C ARG A 27 -0.05 -25.43 20.35
N SER A 28 0.40 -26.68 20.29
CA SER A 28 1.18 -27.19 19.15
C SER A 28 0.39 -27.13 17.83
N SER A 29 -0.88 -27.53 17.83
CA SER A 29 -1.74 -27.41 16.64
C SER A 29 -1.88 -25.96 16.18
N ARG A 30 -2.05 -25.02 17.12
CA ARG A 30 -2.17 -23.60 16.79
C ARG A 30 -0.87 -23.04 16.21
N GLU A 31 0.27 -23.40 16.77
CA GLU A 31 1.58 -22.96 16.28
C GLU A 31 1.82 -23.44 14.86
N ASN A 32 1.57 -24.72 14.58
CA ASN A 32 1.62 -25.29 13.22
C ASN A 32 0.70 -24.55 12.25
N GLU A 33 -0.52 -24.19 12.68
CA GLU A 33 -1.43 -23.40 11.86
C GLU A 33 -0.91 -21.98 11.59
N GLN A 34 -0.29 -21.34 12.57
CA GLN A 34 0.32 -20.01 12.42
C GLN A 34 1.51 -20.04 11.46
N GLU A 35 2.37 -21.05 11.56
CA GLU A 35 3.49 -21.25 10.62
C GLU A 35 2.97 -21.46 9.19
N ARG A 36 1.95 -22.30 9.03
CA ARG A 36 1.30 -22.54 7.74
C ARG A 36 0.74 -21.23 7.17
N GLN A 37 0.03 -20.45 7.98
CA GLN A 37 -0.51 -19.15 7.59
C GLN A 37 0.60 -18.19 7.17
N GLN A 38 1.68 -18.09 7.96
CA GLN A 38 2.84 -17.24 7.67
C GLN A 38 3.50 -17.64 6.34
N LYS A 39 3.72 -18.93 6.12
CA LYS A 39 4.32 -19.48 4.89
C LYS A 39 3.50 -19.10 3.65
N TYR A 40 2.19 -19.31 3.67
CA TYR A 40 1.35 -19.01 2.50
C TYR A 40 1.10 -17.52 2.31
N PHE A 41 0.97 -16.75 3.41
CA PHE A 41 0.81 -15.30 3.35
C PHE A 41 2.06 -14.61 2.78
N ASN A 42 3.25 -14.99 3.26
CA ASN A 42 4.51 -14.39 2.84
C ASN A 42 5.06 -14.96 1.52
N ARG A 43 4.49 -16.03 0.95
CA ARG A 43 5.01 -16.70 -0.25
C ARG A 43 5.27 -15.76 -1.43
N ASN A 44 4.40 -14.76 -1.60
CA ASN A 44 4.50 -13.78 -2.69
C ASN A 44 4.97 -12.40 -2.20
N ALA A 45 5.26 -12.25 -0.90
CA ALA A 45 5.70 -10.98 -0.32
C ALA A 45 7.17 -10.75 -0.66
N LYS A 46 7.48 -9.62 -1.30
CA LYS A 46 8.85 -9.20 -1.63
C LYS A 46 9.13 -7.84 -1.01
N ASN A 47 10.32 -7.68 -0.47
CA ASN A 47 10.78 -6.37 0.01
C ASN A 47 11.06 -5.45 -1.17
N LEU A 48 10.51 -4.23 -1.14
CA LEU A 48 10.85 -3.22 -2.13
C LEU A 48 12.27 -2.69 -1.89
N PRO A 49 13.05 -2.37 -2.94
CA PRO A 49 14.40 -1.84 -2.81
C PRO A 49 14.45 -0.57 -1.97
N SER A 50 15.48 -0.42 -1.14
CA SER A 50 15.68 0.81 -0.36
C SER A 50 15.85 2.03 -1.27
N LEU A 51 15.45 3.20 -0.76
CA LEU A 51 15.65 4.48 -1.43
C LEU A 51 16.85 5.19 -0.79
N ALA A 52 17.61 5.92 -1.59
CA ALA A 52 18.69 6.76 -1.09
C ALA A 52 18.13 8.11 -0.62
N ILE A 53 18.84 8.75 0.32
CA ILE A 53 18.56 10.14 0.72
C ILE A 53 18.91 11.04 -0.47
N GLY A 54 18.07 12.05 -0.74
CA GLY A 54 18.19 12.93 -1.89
C GLY A 54 17.60 12.39 -3.19
N GLU A 55 17.13 11.13 -3.22
CA GLU A 55 16.55 10.54 -4.44
C GLU A 55 15.18 11.18 -4.76
N THR A 56 14.97 11.51 -6.03
CA THR A 56 13.68 12.00 -6.54
C THR A 56 12.72 10.84 -6.74
N VAL A 57 11.54 10.94 -6.14
CA VAL A 57 10.55 9.88 -6.09
C VAL A 57 9.15 10.44 -6.27
N ARG A 58 8.23 9.59 -6.72
CA ARG A 58 6.80 9.90 -6.62
C ARG A 58 6.19 9.21 -5.41
N PHE A 59 5.31 9.90 -4.70
CA PHE A 59 4.59 9.32 -3.56
C PHE A 59 3.08 9.54 -3.67
N LYS A 60 2.33 8.74 -2.90
CA LYS A 60 0.88 8.84 -2.81
C LYS A 60 0.45 9.38 -1.45
N LYS A 61 -0.34 10.45 -1.44
CA LYS A 61 -0.88 11.06 -0.21
C LYS A 61 -2.00 10.20 0.38
N ASP A 62 -3.03 9.89 -0.41
CA ASP A 62 -4.14 9.02 0.00
C ASP A 62 -4.36 7.89 -1.02
N PRO A 63 -5.11 6.83 -0.68
CA PRO A 63 -5.36 5.70 -1.58
C PRO A 63 -6.01 6.07 -2.92
N ASP A 64 -6.65 7.24 -3.04
CA ASP A 64 -7.25 7.73 -4.29
C ASP A 64 -6.53 8.95 -4.86
N SER A 65 -5.49 9.45 -4.18
CA SER A 65 -4.73 10.60 -4.66
C SER A 65 -3.86 10.27 -5.88
N LYS A 66 -3.54 11.31 -6.64
CA LYS A 66 -2.52 11.27 -7.69
C LYS A 66 -1.13 11.08 -7.08
N TRP A 67 -0.21 10.54 -7.88
CA TRP A 67 1.20 10.42 -7.52
C TRP A 67 1.89 11.77 -7.68
N THR A 68 2.38 12.31 -6.57
CA THR A 68 3.07 13.61 -6.49
C THR A 68 4.56 13.44 -6.39
N LEU A 69 5.32 14.35 -6.99
CA LEU A 69 6.78 14.34 -6.96
C LEU A 69 7.29 14.81 -5.58
N ALA A 70 8.38 14.21 -5.12
CA ALA A 70 9.03 14.54 -3.86
C ALA A 70 10.49 14.08 -3.85
N THR A 71 11.25 14.60 -2.89
CA THR A 71 12.61 14.17 -2.59
C THR A 71 12.66 13.43 -1.27
N VAL A 72 13.42 12.34 -1.20
CA VAL A 72 13.63 11.60 0.06
C VAL A 72 14.55 12.41 0.97
N VAL A 73 14.05 12.83 2.13
CA VAL A 73 14.82 13.58 3.13
C VAL A 73 15.58 12.63 4.04
N GLU A 74 14.91 11.58 4.53
CA GLU A 74 15.50 10.67 5.51
C GLU A 74 14.77 9.32 5.52
N LYS A 75 15.47 8.28 5.99
CA LYS A 75 14.88 6.99 6.37
C LYS A 75 14.63 6.98 7.87
N LEU A 76 13.38 6.79 8.29
CA LEU A 76 13.03 6.78 9.72
C LEU A 76 13.45 5.48 10.41
N SER A 77 13.53 5.53 11.74
CA SER A 77 13.79 4.37 12.61
C SER A 77 12.79 3.22 12.40
N THR A 78 11.53 3.55 12.13
CA THR A 78 10.50 2.53 11.86
C THR A 78 10.71 1.87 10.49
N PRO A 79 10.54 0.55 10.39
CA PRO A 79 10.83 -0.19 9.17
C PRO A 79 10.00 0.34 7.99
N ARG A 80 10.63 0.39 6.81
CA ARG A 80 10.03 0.80 5.53
C ARG A 80 9.45 2.23 5.50
N SER A 81 9.69 3.06 6.51
CA SER A 81 9.17 4.43 6.56
C SER A 81 10.22 5.45 6.12
N TYR A 82 9.79 6.40 5.29
CA TYR A 82 10.63 7.49 4.76
C TYR A 82 9.98 8.84 5.03
N LEU A 83 10.82 9.85 5.24
CA LEU A 83 10.43 11.25 5.28
C LEU A 83 10.67 11.82 3.89
N LEU A 84 9.63 12.39 3.31
CA LEU A 84 9.64 12.96 1.96
C LEU A 84 9.36 14.46 2.04
N GLN A 85 9.95 15.23 1.13
CA GLN A 85 9.64 16.64 0.95
C GLN A 85 9.02 16.84 -0.43
N ALA A 86 7.77 17.30 -0.46
CA ALA A 86 7.05 17.60 -1.69
C ALA A 86 7.47 18.97 -2.26
N GLU A 87 7.02 19.25 -3.48
CA GLU A 87 7.26 20.51 -4.21
C GLU A 87 6.85 21.75 -3.40
N ASN A 88 5.74 21.64 -2.68
CA ASN A 88 5.21 22.71 -1.84
C ASN A 88 5.96 22.89 -0.50
N GLY A 89 7.16 22.31 -0.36
CA GLY A 89 7.96 22.31 0.87
C GLY A 89 7.39 21.47 2.02
N SER A 90 6.22 20.86 1.87
CA SER A 90 5.60 20.08 2.94
C SER A 90 6.30 18.73 3.12
N ARG A 91 6.48 18.33 4.38
CA ARG A 91 7.10 17.05 4.73
C ARG A 91 6.06 15.98 5.04
N TYR A 92 6.26 14.79 4.48
CA TYR A 92 5.35 13.66 4.64
C TYR A 92 6.09 12.39 5.05
N ARG A 93 5.59 11.72 6.09
CA ARG A 93 6.01 10.35 6.43
C ARG A 93 5.22 9.35 5.60
N ARG A 94 5.89 8.51 4.81
CA ARG A 94 5.26 7.50 3.94
C ARG A 94 5.97 6.15 4.01
N ASN A 95 5.21 5.07 3.84
CA ASN A 95 5.76 3.72 3.72
C ASN A 95 6.30 3.50 2.31
N ARG A 96 7.34 2.68 2.17
CA ARG A 96 7.97 2.30 0.90
C ARG A 96 6.98 1.84 -0.18
N ILE A 97 5.87 1.20 0.20
CA ILE A 97 4.83 0.76 -0.73
C ILE A 97 4.07 1.92 -1.40
N HIS A 98 4.07 3.11 -0.78
CA HIS A 98 3.43 4.32 -1.28
C HIS A 98 4.42 5.24 -2.00
N ILE A 99 5.61 4.74 -2.34
CA ILE A 99 6.70 5.49 -2.97
C ILE A 99 7.16 4.74 -4.22
N ARG A 100 7.35 5.44 -5.32
CA ARG A 100 7.88 4.91 -6.58
C ARG A 100 9.17 5.63 -6.92
N LYS A 101 10.20 4.87 -7.26
CA LYS A 101 11.41 5.42 -7.87
C LYS A 101 11.02 6.06 -9.21
N THR A 102 11.59 7.21 -9.51
CA THR A 102 11.40 7.87 -10.80
C THR A 102 12.76 8.36 -11.31
N ASN A 103 12.90 8.48 -12.62
CA ASN A 103 14.09 9.03 -13.27
C ASN A 103 13.91 10.52 -13.64
N GLU A 104 12.85 11.15 -13.11
CA GLU A 104 12.58 12.58 -13.29
C GLU A 104 13.66 13.42 -12.61
N ARG A 105 13.91 14.62 -13.13
CA ARG A 105 14.89 15.54 -12.57
C ARG A 105 14.47 15.97 -11.15
N PRO A 106 15.44 16.27 -10.26
CA PRO A 106 15.15 16.78 -8.93
C PRO A 106 14.32 18.06 -9.00
N LEU A 107 13.47 18.23 -7.99
CA LEU A 107 12.73 19.46 -7.75
C LEU A 107 13.75 20.58 -7.50
N GLN A 108 13.76 21.57 -8.40
CA GLN A 108 14.50 22.81 -8.17
C GLN A 108 13.85 23.50 -6.98
N THR A 109 14.55 23.47 -5.85
CA THR A 109 14.17 24.30 -4.70
C THR A 109 14.85 25.63 -4.94
N ASP A 110 14.10 26.61 -5.45
CA ASP A 110 14.56 27.99 -5.46
C ASP A 110 14.82 28.39 -4.01
N SER A 111 16.10 28.42 -3.64
CA SER A 111 16.53 29.05 -2.41
C SER A 111 16.58 30.54 -2.72
N PRO A 112 15.76 31.40 -2.07
CA PRO A 112 15.94 32.83 -2.19
C PRO A 112 17.06 33.19 -1.21
N ASP A 113 18.28 33.34 -1.71
CA ASP A 113 19.31 34.24 -1.19
C ASP A 113 20.64 33.99 -1.91
N GLN A 114 20.83 34.62 -3.07
CA GLN A 114 22.05 35.32 -3.49
C GLN A 114 21.73 36.14 -4.76
N VAL A 115 21.31 37.39 -4.56
CA VAL A 115 21.62 38.51 -5.47
C VAL A 115 23.14 38.76 -5.36
N GLU A 116 23.96 39.10 -6.35
CA GLU A 116 23.83 39.64 -7.69
C GLU A 116 25.23 39.50 -8.33
N ASN A 117 25.33 39.20 -9.62
CA ASN A 117 26.33 39.85 -10.48
C ASN A 117 26.01 39.61 -11.97
N LEU A 118 25.43 40.66 -12.55
CA LEU A 118 25.48 41.16 -13.94
C LEU A 118 26.81 40.78 -14.65
N MET A 119 26.95 40.43 -15.94
CA MET A 119 26.11 40.45 -17.15
C MET A 119 26.94 39.77 -18.30
N PRO A 120 26.66 40.03 -19.59
CA PRO A 120 26.09 39.15 -20.62
C PRO A 120 27.16 38.37 -21.45
N THR A 121 26.79 37.40 -22.29
CA THR A 121 26.67 37.42 -23.77
C THR A 121 26.51 35.92 -24.12
N THR A 122 25.66 35.38 -24.99
CA THR A 122 25.47 35.63 -26.42
C THR A 122 24.26 34.80 -26.88
N ILE A 123 23.37 35.45 -27.63
CA ILE A 123 22.33 34.92 -28.53
C ILE A 123 22.78 33.70 -29.36
N THR A 124 22.01 32.61 -29.36
CA THR A 124 21.71 31.86 -30.59
C THR A 124 20.35 31.14 -30.51
N GLU A 125 19.49 31.62 -31.38
CA GLU A 125 18.21 31.16 -31.91
C GLU A 125 18.21 29.69 -32.39
N THR A 126 17.20 28.87 -32.01
CA THR A 126 16.28 28.16 -32.94
C THR A 126 15.19 27.35 -32.21
N GLN A 127 13.93 27.73 -32.44
CA GLN A 127 12.74 26.88 -32.39
C GLN A 127 12.56 26.20 -33.78
N PRO A 128 11.48 25.45 -34.09
CA PRO A 128 10.75 24.38 -33.37
C PRO A 128 10.42 23.17 -34.32
N LYS A 129 9.96 22.01 -33.82
CA LYS A 129 9.09 21.12 -34.64
C LYS A 129 8.29 20.09 -33.85
N VAL A 130 6.98 20.34 -33.71
CA VAL A 130 5.93 19.30 -33.62
C VAL A 130 5.63 18.79 -35.03
N PRO A 131 5.17 17.53 -35.20
CA PRO A 131 3.75 17.38 -35.52
C PRO A 131 3.04 16.19 -34.87
N SER A 132 1.75 16.46 -34.64
CA SER A 132 0.60 15.61 -34.32
C SER A 132 0.39 14.39 -35.23
N THR A 133 -0.25 13.35 -34.68
CA THR A 133 -1.14 12.44 -35.44
C THR A 133 -2.28 11.95 -34.52
N SER A 134 -3.43 11.77 -35.14
CA SER A 134 -4.81 11.86 -34.66
C SER A 134 -5.53 10.50 -34.53
N THR A 135 -6.36 10.35 -33.48
CA THR A 135 -7.69 9.65 -33.38
C THR A 135 -7.85 8.18 -33.86
N PRO A 136 -8.99 7.48 -33.63
CA PRO A 136 -10.06 7.53 -32.61
C PRO A 136 -10.24 6.14 -31.92
N THR A 137 -11.12 5.91 -30.92
CA THR A 137 -12.43 5.23 -31.12
C THR A 137 -13.16 5.03 -29.78
N ASN A 138 -14.48 5.04 -29.88
CA ASN A 138 -15.56 5.22 -28.91
C ASN A 138 -15.88 3.99 -28.00
N PRO A 139 -16.92 4.04 -27.13
CA PRO A 139 -16.95 3.46 -25.78
C PRO A 139 -17.60 2.07 -25.72
N SER A 140 -17.33 1.32 -24.64
CA SER A 140 -18.08 0.11 -24.31
C SER A 140 -18.65 0.17 -22.90
N THR A 141 -19.98 0.25 -22.89
CA THR A 141 -20.99 0.03 -21.85
C THR A 141 -20.55 -0.86 -20.68
N THR A 142 -20.50 -0.26 -19.48
CA THR A 142 -20.24 -0.95 -18.22
C THR A 142 -21.46 -1.76 -17.78
N GLN A 143 -21.49 -3.07 -18.08
CA GLN A 143 -22.35 -4.01 -17.35
C GLN A 143 -21.62 -4.48 -16.09
N ALA A 144 -22.25 -4.30 -14.93
CA ALA A 144 -21.69 -4.62 -13.62
C ALA A 144 -21.46 -6.14 -13.47
N THR A 145 -20.20 -6.58 -13.56
CA THR A 145 -19.81 -7.98 -13.27
C THR A 145 -19.64 -8.18 -11.77
N LYS A 146 -20.30 -9.20 -11.21
CA LYS A 146 -20.12 -9.62 -9.82
C LYS A 146 -18.68 -10.14 -9.65
N LYS A 147 -17.92 -9.58 -8.71
CA LYS A 147 -16.53 -9.98 -8.45
C LYS A 147 -16.49 -11.37 -7.79
N THR A 148 -15.64 -12.26 -8.28
CA THR A 148 -15.50 -13.63 -7.76
C THR A 148 -14.07 -13.87 -7.28
N SER A 149 -13.92 -14.54 -6.13
CA SER A 149 -12.64 -14.98 -5.58
C SER A 149 -12.02 -16.10 -6.41
N ARG A 150 -10.71 -16.29 -6.30
CA ARG A 150 -9.93 -17.39 -6.91
C ARG A 150 -10.42 -18.81 -6.57
N TYR A 151 -11.33 -18.95 -5.60
CA TYR A 151 -11.98 -20.21 -5.20
C TYR A 151 -13.47 -20.25 -5.55
N GLY A 152 -13.94 -19.39 -6.47
CA GLY A 152 -15.32 -19.39 -6.95
C GLY A 152 -16.36 -18.73 -6.03
N ARG A 153 -15.95 -18.11 -4.92
CA ARG A 153 -16.89 -17.38 -4.04
C ARG A 153 -17.23 -16.00 -4.57
N VAL A 154 -18.52 -15.68 -4.66
CA VAL A 154 -19.02 -14.34 -5.00
C VAL A 154 -18.69 -13.36 -3.88
N ILE A 155 -18.05 -12.25 -4.22
CA ILE A 155 -17.69 -11.18 -3.29
C ILE A 155 -18.76 -10.11 -3.36
N ASN A 156 -19.64 -10.09 -2.35
CA ASN A 156 -20.63 -9.03 -2.18
C ASN A 156 -19.95 -7.79 -1.56
N PRO A 157 -20.16 -6.58 -2.10
CA PRO A 157 -19.67 -5.36 -1.49
C PRO A 157 -20.31 -5.16 -0.11
N ASN A 158 -19.53 -4.64 0.84
CA ASN A 158 -20.02 -4.35 2.19
C ASN A 158 -21.12 -3.25 2.12
N PRO A 159 -22.30 -3.49 2.71
CA PRO A 159 -23.44 -2.57 2.62
C PRO A 159 -23.16 -1.16 3.18
N ILE A 160 -22.16 -0.99 4.04
CA ILE A 160 -21.77 0.32 4.61
C ILE A 160 -21.29 1.31 3.54
N TYR A 161 -20.79 0.83 2.39
CA TYR A 161 -20.23 1.68 1.33
C TYR A 161 -21.16 1.83 0.12
N LYS A 162 -22.45 1.54 0.26
CA LYS A 162 -23.42 1.85 -0.79
C LYS A 162 -23.88 3.31 -0.66
N THR A 163 -23.36 4.18 -1.53
CA THR A 163 -24.01 5.45 -1.89
C THR A 163 -25.24 5.20 -2.74
#